data_AF-A0AAE3M2Z4-F1
#
_entry.id   AF-A0AAE3M2Z4-F1
#
_cell.length_a   1.000
_cell.length_b   1.000
_cell.length_c   1.000
_cell.angle_alpha   90.00
_cell.angle_beta   90.00
_cell.angle_gamma   90.00
#
_symmetry.space_group_name_H-M   'P 1'
#
loop_
_entity.id
_entity.type
_entity.pdbx_description
1 polymer ?
#
loop_
_entity_poly.entity_id
_entity_poly.type
_entity_poly.pdbx_seq_one_letter_code
_entity_poly.pdbx_strand_id
1 'polypeptide(L)'
;MDDQNMQSQINELNRKMDLVLESLNQQNRKAESVEDLFADLQIVGKDLYDTAVVELENQQVELDIDQLKFLGLKLLNNINDITVMLSVFESTVDFARDAGPLVGESIIDMTKKLHEFEKKGYFEFFAEMGKVIDNLISHYSKEDVTRLADHIVLIVDTMRKMTQPDMMLSIQNALDIYQTMDQKKVPEYSLFKLMREMNKPEMKKMMGVAVTFMKRLSKDKEIKQ
;
A
#
# COMPACT_ATOMS: atom_id res chain seq x y z
N MET A 1 38.09 -56.89 23.73
CA MET A 1 36.89 -56.06 23.98
C MET A 1 36.68 -55.00 22.90
N ASP A 2 37.68 -54.72 22.05
CA ASP A 2 37.56 -53.70 20.98
C ASP A 2 36.76 -54.15 19.74
N ASP A 3 36.86 -55.42 19.33
CA ASP A 3 36.15 -55.90 18.13
C ASP A 3 34.63 -55.90 18.28
N GLN A 4 34.10 -56.24 19.47
CA GLN A 4 32.66 -56.21 19.72
C GLN A 4 32.10 -54.78 19.70
N ASN A 5 32.91 -53.80 20.12
CA ASN A 5 32.52 -52.39 20.15
C ASN A 5 32.56 -51.80 18.72
N MET A 6 33.56 -52.15 17.91
CA MET A 6 33.61 -51.82 16.48
C MET A 6 32.45 -52.46 15.70
N GLN A 7 32.14 -53.73 15.96
CA GLN A 7 31.01 -54.40 15.30
C GLN A 7 29.67 -53.76 15.67
N SER A 8 29.52 -53.32 16.91
CA SER A 8 28.34 -52.59 17.38
C SER A 8 28.19 -51.23 16.70
N GLN A 9 29.30 -50.48 16.55
CA GLN A 9 29.31 -49.19 15.86
C GLN A 9 29.02 -49.34 14.34
N ILE A 10 29.54 -50.38 13.69
CA ILE A 10 29.25 -50.69 12.29
C ILE A 10 27.77 -51.03 12.10
N ASN A 11 27.18 -51.82 12.99
CA ASN A 11 25.75 -52.13 12.95
C ASN A 11 24.88 -50.89 13.19
N GLU A 12 25.31 -50.00 14.07
CA GLU A 12 24.61 -48.72 14.31
C GLU A 12 24.73 -47.78 13.10
N LEU A 13 25.89 -47.75 12.43
CA LEU A 13 26.11 -47.00 11.20
C LEU A 13 25.27 -47.53 10.04
N ASN A 14 25.21 -48.84 9.84
CA ASN A 14 24.36 -49.45 8.82
C ASN A 14 22.89 -49.09 9.03
N ARG A 15 22.41 -49.17 10.28
CA ARG A 15 21.04 -48.79 10.61
C ARG A 15 20.76 -47.30 10.39
N LYS A 16 21.73 -46.41 10.66
CA LYS A 16 21.63 -44.98 10.34
C LYS A 16 21.64 -44.74 8.83
N MET A 17 22.46 -45.49 8.09
CA MET A 17 22.53 -45.40 6.63
C MET A 17 21.23 -45.87 5.98
N ASP A 18 20.62 -46.94 6.49
CA ASP A 18 19.30 -47.41 6.05
C ASP A 18 18.22 -46.36 6.28
N LEU A 19 18.21 -45.69 7.43
CA LEU A 19 17.27 -44.60 7.74
C LEU A 19 17.46 -43.37 6.82
N VAL A 20 18.71 -43.03 6.48
CA VAL A 20 19.01 -41.93 5.56
C VAL A 20 18.62 -42.31 4.13
N LEU A 21 18.89 -43.54 3.69
CA LEU A 21 18.49 -44.04 2.38
C LEU A 21 16.97 -44.11 2.24
N GLU A 22 16.26 -44.51 3.29
CA GLU A 22 14.79 -44.50 3.32
C GLU A 22 14.23 -43.08 3.24
N SER A 23 14.83 -42.14 3.98
CA SER A 23 14.46 -40.71 3.93
C SER A 23 14.73 -40.08 2.57
N LEU A 24 15.86 -40.43 1.92
CA LEU A 24 16.19 -39.97 0.56
C LEU A 24 15.24 -40.56 -0.49
N ASN A 25 14.86 -41.82 -0.36
CA ASN A 25 13.87 -42.44 -1.24
C ASN A 25 12.47 -41.82 -1.09
N GLN A 26 12.06 -41.48 0.13
CA GLN A 26 10.84 -40.70 0.35
C GLN A 26 10.90 -39.30 -0.26
N GLN A 27 12.06 -38.64 -0.21
CA GLN A 27 12.26 -37.32 -0.80
C GLN A 27 12.18 -37.37 -2.34
N ASN A 28 12.75 -38.39 -2.97
CA ASN A 28 12.65 -38.60 -4.41
C ASN A 28 11.19 -38.84 -4.86
N ARG A 29 10.40 -39.63 -4.10
CA ARG A 29 8.97 -39.84 -4.41
C ARG A 29 8.13 -38.57 -4.31
N LYS A 30 8.49 -37.65 -3.42
CA LYS A 30 7.84 -36.33 -3.34
C LYS A 30 8.13 -35.50 -4.59
N ALA A 31 9.36 -35.53 -5.10
CA ALA A 31 9.70 -34.87 -6.37
C ALA A 31 8.90 -35.46 -7.55
N GLU A 32 8.75 -36.79 -7.60
CA GLU A 32 7.93 -37.49 -8.60
C GLU A 32 6.45 -37.08 -8.52
N SER A 33 5.89 -36.96 -7.30
CA SER A 33 4.51 -36.50 -7.11
C SER A 33 4.28 -35.03 -7.50
N VAL A 34 5.33 -34.20 -7.47
CA VAL A 34 5.25 -32.80 -7.96
C VAL A 34 5.20 -32.76 -9.48
N GLU A 35 5.87 -33.70 -10.16
CA GLU A 35 5.83 -33.83 -11.62
C GLU A 35 4.45 -34.30 -12.11
N ASP A 36 3.83 -35.25 -11.41
CA ASP A 36 2.43 -35.66 -11.66
C ASP A 36 1.44 -34.51 -11.38
N LEU A 37 1.60 -33.77 -10.28
CA LEU A 37 0.78 -32.59 -10.00
C LEU A 37 0.92 -31.51 -11.08
N PHE A 38 2.10 -31.37 -11.70
CA PHE A 38 2.30 -30.46 -12.82
C PHE A 38 1.55 -30.91 -14.08
N ALA A 39 1.53 -32.22 -14.37
CA ALA A 39 0.74 -32.79 -15.46
C ALA A 39 -0.78 -32.60 -15.23
N ASP A 40 -1.26 -32.82 -14.00
CA ASP A 40 -2.67 -32.62 -13.65
C ASP A 40 -3.08 -31.15 -13.64
N LEU A 41 -2.18 -30.24 -13.22
CA LEU A 41 -2.38 -28.80 -13.29
C LEU A 41 -2.51 -28.28 -14.73
N GLN A 42 -1.86 -28.92 -15.72
CA GLN A 42 -2.03 -28.54 -17.12
C GLN A 42 -3.43 -28.88 -17.65
N ILE A 43 -4.06 -29.93 -17.13
CA ILE A 43 -5.41 -30.35 -17.52
C ILE A 43 -6.46 -29.45 -16.87
N VAL A 44 -6.37 -29.23 -15.55
CA VAL A 44 -7.34 -28.40 -14.79
C VAL A 44 -7.10 -26.90 -15.00
N GLY A 45 -5.87 -26.50 -15.30
CA GLY A 45 -5.48 -25.11 -15.54
C GLY A 45 -6.20 -24.47 -16.72
N LYS A 46 -6.65 -25.25 -17.70
CA LYS A 46 -7.45 -24.75 -18.82
C LYS A 46 -8.85 -24.31 -18.38
N ASP A 47 -9.51 -25.10 -17.53
CA ASP A 47 -10.87 -24.79 -17.06
C ASP A 47 -10.85 -23.64 -16.03
N LEU A 48 -9.80 -23.56 -15.19
CA LEU A 48 -9.54 -22.42 -14.32
C LEU A 48 -9.20 -21.15 -15.12
N TYR A 49 -8.50 -21.28 -16.26
CA TYR A 49 -8.25 -20.17 -17.19
C TYR A 49 -9.55 -19.62 -17.77
N ASP A 50 -10.42 -20.48 -18.30
CA ASP A 50 -11.69 -20.05 -18.89
C ASP A 50 -12.62 -19.42 -17.83
N THR A 51 -12.61 -19.96 -16.60
CA THR A 51 -13.41 -19.42 -15.49
C THR A 51 -12.85 -18.08 -14.99
N ALA A 52 -11.54 -17.97 -14.79
CA ALA A 52 -10.92 -16.73 -14.32
C ALA A 52 -11.06 -15.60 -15.36
N VAL A 53 -10.95 -15.88 -16.65
CA VAL A 53 -11.17 -14.88 -17.71
C VAL A 53 -12.61 -14.35 -17.65
N VAL A 54 -13.60 -15.23 -17.51
CA VAL A 54 -15.02 -14.84 -17.40
C VAL A 54 -15.30 -14.04 -16.12
N GLU A 55 -14.67 -14.41 -15.01
CA GLU A 55 -14.90 -13.77 -13.70
C GLU A 55 -14.13 -12.45 -13.55
N LEU A 56 -12.96 -12.32 -14.20
CA LEU A 56 -12.15 -11.09 -14.26
C LEU A 56 -12.68 -10.08 -15.27
N GLU A 57 -13.26 -10.50 -16.41
CA GLU A 57 -14.03 -9.61 -17.30
C GLU A 57 -15.20 -8.96 -16.56
N ASN A 58 -15.85 -9.69 -15.64
CA ASN A 58 -16.92 -9.17 -14.80
C ASN A 58 -16.47 -8.18 -13.71
N GLN A 59 -15.17 -8.14 -13.36
CA GLN A 59 -14.63 -7.27 -12.31
C GLN A 59 -13.64 -6.20 -12.82
N GLN A 60 -13.41 -6.09 -14.14
CA GLN A 60 -12.49 -5.12 -14.78
C GLN A 60 -11.09 -5.05 -14.13
N VAL A 61 -10.60 -6.17 -13.60
CA VAL A 61 -9.24 -6.25 -13.07
C VAL A 61 -8.29 -6.58 -14.22
N GLU A 62 -7.49 -5.61 -14.68
CA GLU A 62 -6.39 -5.84 -15.62
C GLU A 62 -5.27 -6.63 -14.93
N LEU A 63 -5.42 -7.95 -14.87
CA LEU A 63 -4.34 -8.87 -14.55
C LEU A 63 -3.53 -9.11 -15.83
N ASP A 64 -2.31 -8.56 -15.85
CA ASP A 64 -1.33 -8.88 -16.88
C ASP A 64 -1.01 -10.39 -16.80
N ILE A 65 -1.56 -11.14 -17.76
CA ILE A 65 -1.50 -12.60 -17.81
C ILE A 65 -0.06 -13.10 -17.88
N ASP A 66 0.85 -12.31 -18.46
CA ASP A 66 2.26 -12.68 -18.51
C ASP A 66 2.93 -12.53 -17.15
N GLN A 67 2.49 -11.56 -16.33
CA GLN A 67 2.94 -11.44 -14.93
C GLN A 67 2.39 -12.56 -14.05
N LEU A 68 1.15 -13.00 -14.28
CA LEU A 68 0.59 -14.15 -13.55
C LEU A 68 1.29 -15.46 -13.91
N LYS A 69 1.58 -15.69 -15.20
CA LYS A 69 2.40 -16.84 -15.63
C LYS A 69 3.79 -16.78 -15.01
N PHE A 70 4.42 -15.61 -15.01
CA PHE A 70 5.73 -15.43 -14.39
C PHE A 70 5.70 -15.70 -12.88
N LEU A 71 4.67 -15.23 -12.17
CA LEU A 71 4.47 -15.48 -10.76
C LEU A 71 4.17 -16.96 -10.47
N GLY A 72 3.34 -17.60 -11.28
CA GLY A 72 3.07 -19.04 -11.21
C GLY A 72 4.33 -19.86 -11.44
N LEU A 73 5.11 -19.57 -12.49
CA LEU A 73 6.40 -20.22 -12.76
C LEU A 73 7.41 -19.97 -11.64
N LYS A 74 7.44 -18.78 -11.05
CA LYS A 74 8.31 -18.48 -9.90
C LYS A 74 7.88 -19.27 -8.68
N LEU A 75 6.59 -19.37 -8.39
CA LEU A 75 6.08 -20.20 -7.29
C LEU A 75 6.42 -21.69 -7.51
N LEU A 76 6.18 -22.22 -8.71
CA LEU A 76 6.50 -23.61 -9.06
C LEU A 76 7.99 -23.91 -8.93
N ASN A 77 8.85 -23.03 -9.47
CA ASN A 77 10.31 -23.17 -9.36
C ASN A 77 10.83 -23.00 -7.93
N ASN A 78 10.06 -22.37 -7.03
CA ASN A 78 10.42 -22.16 -5.63
C ASN A 78 9.58 -23.06 -4.69
N ILE A 79 8.88 -24.10 -5.19
CA ILE A 79 8.11 -25.03 -4.36
C ILE A 79 8.98 -25.67 -3.28
N ASN A 80 10.24 -25.97 -3.60
CA ASN A 80 11.15 -26.55 -2.62
C ASN A 80 11.44 -25.57 -1.46
N ASP A 81 11.64 -24.29 -1.76
CA ASP A 81 11.84 -23.24 -0.76
C ASP A 81 10.55 -23.00 0.06
N ILE A 82 9.39 -23.08 -0.58
CA ILE A 82 8.08 -23.03 0.10
C ILE A 82 7.90 -24.25 1.00
N THR A 83 8.33 -25.43 0.57
CA THR A 83 8.26 -26.67 1.36
C THR A 83 9.18 -26.59 2.59
N VAL A 84 10.37 -26.01 2.44
CA VAL A 84 11.28 -25.73 3.55
C VAL A 84 10.70 -24.67 4.49
N MET A 85 10.04 -23.63 3.97
CA MET A 85 9.32 -22.66 4.79
C MET A 85 8.19 -23.31 5.60
N LEU A 86 7.41 -24.20 4.97
CA LEU A 86 6.31 -24.91 5.61
C LEU A 86 6.80 -25.88 6.69
N SER A 87 7.93 -26.56 6.49
CA SER A 87 8.52 -27.44 7.51
C SER A 87 9.09 -26.66 8.70
N VAL A 88 9.65 -25.46 8.48
CA VAL A 88 10.02 -24.53 9.56
C VAL A 88 8.78 -24.06 10.32
N PHE A 89 7.66 -23.84 9.62
CA PHE A 89 6.40 -23.46 10.25
C PHE A 89 5.82 -24.60 11.09
N GLU A 90 5.87 -25.83 10.61
CA GLU A 90 5.48 -27.05 11.34
C GLU A 90 6.35 -27.23 12.60
N SER A 91 7.66 -27.06 12.47
CA SER A 91 8.60 -27.08 13.61
C SER A 91 8.37 -25.95 14.61
N THR A 92 7.90 -24.78 14.17
CA THR A 92 7.52 -23.65 15.04
C THR A 92 6.22 -23.93 15.78
N VAL A 93 5.27 -24.60 15.13
CA VAL A 93 3.99 -25.03 15.74
C VAL A 93 4.22 -26.15 16.75
N ASP A 94 5.10 -27.11 16.46
CA ASP A 94 5.49 -28.18 17.38
C ASP A 94 6.29 -27.61 18.57
N PHE A 95 7.20 -26.67 18.33
CA PHE A 95 7.88 -25.92 19.40
C PHE A 95 6.90 -25.10 20.25
N ALA A 96 5.87 -24.50 19.66
CA ALA A 96 4.82 -23.76 20.39
C ALA A 96 3.92 -24.68 21.22
N ARG A 97 3.68 -25.92 20.78
CA ARG A 97 2.98 -26.95 21.57
C ARG A 97 3.83 -27.45 22.73
N ASP A 98 5.11 -27.70 22.50
CA ASP A 98 6.02 -28.22 23.52
C ASP A 98 6.46 -27.16 24.54
N ALA A 99 6.46 -25.87 24.17
CA ALA A 99 6.77 -24.73 25.04
C ALA A 99 5.55 -24.13 25.77
N GLY A 100 4.42 -24.84 25.84
CA GLY A 100 3.13 -24.34 26.36
C GLY A 100 3.17 -23.47 27.63
N PRO A 101 4.01 -23.74 28.65
CA PRO A 101 4.11 -22.89 29.85
C PRO A 101 4.92 -21.59 29.67
N LEU A 102 5.87 -21.55 28.72
CA LEU A 102 6.74 -20.40 28.45
C LEU A 102 6.11 -19.40 27.45
N VAL A 103 5.17 -19.86 26.64
CA VAL A 103 4.46 -19.04 25.64
C VAL A 103 3.38 -18.16 26.28
N GLY A 104 2.94 -18.46 27.50
CA GLY A 104 1.89 -17.74 28.21
C GLY A 104 2.13 -16.23 28.32
N GLU A 105 3.33 -15.79 28.73
CA GLU A 105 3.66 -14.36 28.81
C GLU A 105 3.70 -13.69 27.44
N SER A 106 4.23 -14.38 26.42
CA SER A 106 4.32 -13.83 25.06
C SER A 106 2.95 -13.65 24.39
N ILE A 107 2.02 -14.60 24.59
CA ILE A 107 0.63 -14.47 24.14
C ILE A 107 -0.10 -13.36 24.90
N ILE A 108 0.13 -13.24 26.21
CA ILE A 108 -0.47 -12.19 27.04
C ILE A 108 0.03 -10.81 26.58
N ASP A 109 1.32 -10.66 26.31
CA ASP A 109 1.88 -9.39 25.83
C ASP A 109 1.44 -9.05 24.41
N MET A 110 1.31 -10.04 23.53
CA MET A 110 0.73 -9.85 22.20
C MET A 110 -0.74 -9.43 22.29
N THR A 111 -1.53 -10.06 23.17
CA THR A 111 -2.93 -9.69 23.40
C THR A 111 -3.06 -8.28 23.97
N LYS A 112 -2.20 -7.90 24.93
CA LYS A 112 -2.16 -6.53 25.47
C LYS A 112 -1.83 -5.51 24.39
N LYS A 113 -0.84 -5.78 23.53
CA LYS A 113 -0.48 -4.90 22.41
C LYS A 113 -1.59 -4.78 21.38
N LEU A 114 -2.22 -5.89 21.00
CA LEU A 114 -3.36 -5.89 20.07
C LEU A 114 -4.54 -5.10 20.66
N HIS A 115 -4.82 -5.28 21.95
CA HIS A 115 -5.84 -4.51 22.65
C HIS A 115 -5.48 -3.01 22.77
N GLU A 116 -4.21 -2.68 22.98
CA GLU A 116 -3.73 -1.30 22.96
C GLU A 116 -3.89 -0.68 21.56
N PHE A 117 -3.65 -1.44 20.50
CA PHE A 117 -3.83 -1.01 19.11
C PHE A 117 -5.30 -0.79 18.78
N GLU A 118 -6.17 -1.69 19.22
CA GLU A 118 -7.62 -1.54 19.14
C GLU A 118 -8.11 -0.30 19.89
N LYS A 119 -7.69 -0.12 21.16
CA LYS A 119 -8.07 1.03 21.98
C LYS A 119 -7.59 2.37 21.42
N LYS A 120 -6.42 2.37 20.77
CA LYS A 120 -5.89 3.55 20.06
C LYS A 120 -6.53 3.76 18.69
N GLY A 121 -7.44 2.88 18.25
CA GLY A 121 -8.17 3.00 17.01
C GLY A 121 -7.37 2.65 15.76
N TYR A 122 -6.23 1.94 15.87
CA TYR A 122 -5.42 1.58 14.71
C TYR A 122 -6.20 0.72 13.72
N PHE A 123 -6.97 -0.27 14.20
CA PHE A 123 -7.76 -1.14 13.32
C PHE A 123 -8.85 -0.38 12.58
N GLU A 124 -9.54 0.54 13.26
CA GLU A 124 -10.56 1.39 12.66
C GLU A 124 -9.94 2.36 11.64
N PHE A 125 -8.80 2.97 11.97
CA PHE A 125 -8.04 3.81 11.05
C PHE A 125 -7.64 3.05 9.77
N PHE A 126 -7.10 1.84 9.88
CA PHE A 126 -6.75 1.03 8.71
C PHE A 126 -7.97 0.60 7.90
N ALA A 127 -9.09 0.27 8.56
CA ALA A 127 -10.34 -0.06 7.87
C ALA A 127 -10.89 1.13 7.09
N GLU A 128 -10.89 2.34 7.68
CA GLU A 128 -11.32 3.56 7.01
C GLU A 128 -10.36 3.97 5.89
N MET A 129 -9.04 3.82 6.09
CA MET A 129 -8.04 4.03 5.03
C MET A 129 -8.27 3.08 3.85
N GLY A 130 -8.66 1.83 4.11
CA GLY A 130 -9.07 0.87 3.07
C GLY A 130 -10.23 1.39 2.22
N LYS A 131 -11.28 1.95 2.85
CA LYS A 131 -12.41 2.57 2.12
C LYS A 131 -12.00 3.78 1.30
N VAL A 132 -11.05 4.58 1.79
CA VAL A 132 -10.50 5.72 1.04
C VAL A 132 -9.75 5.22 -0.19
N ILE A 133 -8.89 4.21 -0.03
CA ILE A 133 -8.14 3.60 -1.14
C ILE A 133 -9.09 2.98 -2.18
N ASP A 134 -10.11 2.25 -1.73
CA ASP A 134 -11.10 1.60 -2.60
C ASP A 134 -11.89 2.63 -3.44
N ASN A 135 -12.34 3.72 -2.81
CA ASN A 135 -12.99 4.82 -3.50
C ASN A 135 -12.05 5.51 -4.50
N LEU A 136 -10.77 5.66 -4.17
CA LEU A 136 -9.78 6.25 -5.06
C LEU A 136 -9.52 5.36 -6.28
N ILE A 137 -9.30 4.07 -6.08
CA ILE A 137 -9.05 3.12 -7.18
C ILE A 137 -10.28 2.94 -8.07
N SER A 138 -11.49 3.02 -7.50
CA SER A 138 -12.74 2.90 -8.26
C SER A 138 -13.05 4.14 -9.13
N HIS A 139 -12.56 5.32 -8.76
CA HIS A 139 -12.87 6.58 -9.46
C HIS A 139 -11.70 7.15 -10.27
N TYR A 140 -10.47 6.77 -9.94
CA TYR A 140 -9.26 7.31 -10.54
C TYR A 140 -8.44 6.20 -11.18
N SER A 141 -7.88 6.48 -12.36
CA SER A 141 -7.01 5.52 -13.04
C SER A 141 -5.72 5.29 -12.26
N LYS A 142 -5.03 4.18 -12.53
CA LYS A 142 -3.70 3.88 -11.97
C LYS A 142 -2.70 5.04 -12.18
N GLU A 143 -2.79 5.71 -13.32
CA GLU A 143 -1.96 6.86 -13.67
C GLU A 143 -2.29 8.11 -12.85
N ASP A 144 -3.55 8.30 -12.47
CA ASP A 144 -3.98 9.39 -11.58
C ASP A 144 -3.52 9.14 -10.14
N VAL A 145 -3.62 7.91 -9.65
CA VAL A 145 -3.14 7.53 -8.31
C VAL A 145 -1.61 7.68 -8.20
N THR A 146 -0.87 7.31 -9.25
CA THR A 146 0.59 7.50 -9.31
C THR A 146 0.95 8.98 -9.26
N ARG A 147 0.28 9.81 -10.08
CA ARG A 147 0.48 11.27 -10.05
C ARG A 147 0.13 11.88 -8.70
N LEU A 148 -0.90 11.37 -8.02
CA LEU A 148 -1.26 11.80 -6.67
C LEU A 148 -0.15 11.45 -5.66
N ALA A 149 0.36 10.22 -5.69
CA ALA A 149 1.44 9.78 -4.81
C ALA A 149 2.71 10.62 -4.98
N ASP A 150 3.08 10.95 -6.21
CA ASP A 150 4.26 11.78 -6.51
C ASP A 150 4.14 13.22 -5.98
N HIS A 151 2.91 13.74 -5.87
CA HIS A 151 2.64 15.12 -5.49
C HIS A 151 1.96 15.26 -4.12
N ILE A 152 1.78 14.18 -3.37
CA ILE A 152 1.05 14.21 -2.09
C ILE A 152 1.69 15.16 -1.08
N VAL A 153 3.02 15.23 -1.05
CA VAL A 153 3.76 16.16 -0.18
C VAL A 153 3.45 17.61 -0.54
N LEU A 154 3.42 17.95 -1.84
CA LEU A 154 3.08 19.29 -2.32
C LEU A 154 1.63 19.67 -1.95
N ILE A 155 0.70 18.72 -2.07
CA ILE A 155 -0.71 18.93 -1.70
C ILE A 155 -0.82 19.19 -0.20
N VAL A 156 -0.20 18.35 0.63
CA VAL A 156 -0.20 18.50 2.09
C VAL A 156 0.44 19.83 2.52
N ASP A 157 1.57 20.21 1.92
CA ASP A 157 2.22 21.49 2.18
C ASP A 157 1.36 22.68 1.75
N THR A 158 0.67 22.56 0.63
CA THR A 158 -0.25 23.59 0.15
C THR A 158 -1.44 23.73 1.09
N MET A 159 -2.04 22.62 1.50
CA MET A 159 -3.11 22.61 2.51
C MET A 159 -2.62 23.24 3.82
N ARG A 160 -1.42 22.88 4.30
CA ARG A 160 -0.82 23.46 5.49
C ARG A 160 -0.62 24.97 5.37
N LYS A 161 -0.22 25.48 4.19
CA LYS A 161 -0.11 26.91 3.91
C LYS A 161 -1.47 27.61 3.88
N MET A 162 -2.49 26.94 3.33
CA MET A 162 -3.86 27.47 3.27
C MET A 162 -4.54 27.51 4.63
N THR A 163 -4.23 26.54 5.51
CA THR A 163 -4.77 26.48 6.88
C THR A 163 -3.98 27.34 7.88
N GLN A 164 -2.98 28.11 7.42
CA GLN A 164 -2.32 29.09 8.29
C GLN A 164 -3.32 30.17 8.74
N PRO A 165 -3.21 30.66 9.99
CA PRO A 165 -4.17 31.63 10.55
C PRO A 165 -4.42 32.84 9.65
N ASP A 166 -3.38 33.43 9.08
CA ASP A 166 -3.48 34.63 8.23
C ASP A 166 -4.26 34.37 6.93
N MET A 167 -4.07 33.19 6.32
CA MET A 167 -4.78 32.81 5.08
C MET A 167 -6.24 32.45 5.38
N MET A 168 -6.49 31.70 6.45
CA MET A 168 -7.85 31.38 6.90
C MET A 168 -8.66 32.64 7.19
N LEU A 169 -8.09 33.62 7.90
CA LEU A 169 -8.73 34.90 8.15
C LEU A 169 -9.02 35.67 6.86
N SER A 170 -8.09 35.64 5.90
CA SER A 170 -8.28 36.29 4.59
C SER A 170 -9.43 35.64 3.80
N ILE A 171 -9.52 34.31 3.81
CA ILE A 171 -10.60 33.56 3.16
C ILE A 171 -11.94 33.88 3.83
N GLN A 172 -11.99 33.86 5.17
CA GLN A 172 -13.21 34.20 5.92
C GLN A 172 -13.70 35.62 5.60
N ASN A 173 -12.80 36.61 5.66
CA ASN A 173 -13.14 37.99 5.31
C ASN A 173 -13.66 38.12 3.87
N ALA A 174 -13.05 37.41 2.92
CA ALA A 174 -13.51 37.41 1.53
C ALA A 174 -14.90 36.79 1.36
N LEU A 175 -15.18 35.69 2.08
CA LEU A 175 -16.49 35.04 2.09
C LEU A 175 -17.55 35.93 2.72
N ASP A 176 -17.25 36.60 3.83
CA ASP A 176 -18.14 37.54 4.49
C ASP A 176 -18.48 38.73 3.58
N ILE A 177 -17.48 39.30 2.89
CA ILE A 177 -17.69 40.38 1.91
C ILE A 177 -18.57 39.87 0.76
N TYR A 178 -18.34 38.66 0.25
CA TYR A 178 -19.15 38.09 -0.84
C TYR A 178 -20.60 37.85 -0.43
N GLN A 179 -20.84 37.31 0.77
CA GLN A 179 -22.19 37.04 1.28
C GLN A 179 -22.97 38.32 1.63
N THR A 180 -22.27 39.35 2.12
CA THR A 180 -22.88 40.64 2.49
C THR A 180 -23.06 41.57 1.29
N MET A 181 -22.42 41.29 0.15
CA MET A 181 -22.61 42.02 -1.09
C MET A 181 -23.97 41.67 -1.71
N ASP A 182 -24.94 42.57 -1.54
CA ASP A 182 -26.22 42.50 -2.24
C ASP A 182 -25.98 42.70 -3.75
N GLN A 183 -25.87 41.59 -4.49
CA GLN A 183 -25.54 41.58 -5.92
C GLN A 183 -26.51 42.42 -6.77
N LYS A 184 -27.72 42.71 -6.27
CA LYS A 184 -28.72 43.55 -6.93
C LYS A 184 -28.52 45.05 -6.72
N LYS A 185 -27.61 45.46 -5.83
CA LYS A 185 -27.31 46.87 -5.49
C LYS A 185 -25.94 47.34 -5.97
N VAL A 186 -25.22 46.52 -6.75
CA VAL A 186 -23.94 46.94 -7.33
C VAL A 186 -24.22 48.08 -8.32
N PRO A 187 -23.67 49.29 -8.08
CA PRO A 187 -23.99 50.45 -8.91
C PRO A 187 -23.40 50.30 -10.31
N GLU A 188 -24.12 50.75 -11.33
CA GLU A 188 -23.58 50.83 -12.69
C GLU A 188 -22.49 51.90 -12.79
N TYR A 189 -21.33 51.50 -13.31
CA TYR A 189 -20.17 52.37 -13.51
C TYR A 189 -20.11 52.87 -14.95
N SER A 190 -20.17 54.19 -15.14
CA SER A 190 -19.78 54.81 -16.41
C SER A 190 -18.26 55.00 -16.48
N LEU A 191 -17.69 55.10 -17.68
CA LEU A 191 -16.24 55.30 -17.89
C LEU A 191 -15.67 56.45 -17.05
N PHE A 192 -16.40 57.56 -16.94
CA PHE A 192 -16.00 58.70 -16.11
C PHE A 192 -16.07 58.41 -14.61
N LYS A 193 -17.13 57.76 -14.14
CA LYS A 193 -17.26 57.35 -12.73
C LYS A 193 -16.14 56.38 -12.34
N LEU A 194 -15.80 55.44 -13.22
CA LEU A 194 -14.72 54.49 -13.01
C LEU A 194 -13.36 55.20 -12.90
N MET A 195 -13.07 56.15 -13.80
CA MET A 195 -11.84 56.96 -13.72
C MET A 195 -11.75 57.76 -12.42
N ARG A 196 -12.87 58.35 -11.97
CA ARG A 196 -12.93 59.05 -10.69
C ARG A 196 -12.73 58.10 -9.51
N GLU A 197 -13.31 56.91 -9.56
CA GLU A 197 -13.20 55.89 -8.52
C GLU A 197 -11.77 55.35 -8.40
N MET A 198 -11.10 55.09 -9.53
CA MET A 198 -9.69 54.70 -9.57
C MET A 198 -8.75 55.76 -8.99
N ASN A 199 -9.14 57.03 -9.04
CA ASN A 199 -8.34 58.12 -8.49
C ASN A 199 -8.44 58.26 -6.95
N LYS A 200 -9.38 57.55 -6.30
CA LYS A 200 -9.53 57.56 -4.84
C LYS A 200 -8.28 56.96 -4.14
N PRO A 201 -7.90 57.47 -2.94
CA PRO A 201 -6.69 57.03 -2.24
C PRO A 201 -6.68 55.53 -1.93
N GLU A 202 -7.82 54.96 -1.56
CA GLU A 202 -7.98 53.53 -1.30
C GLU A 202 -7.73 52.68 -2.55
N MET A 203 -8.36 53.04 -3.67
CA MET A 203 -8.20 52.31 -4.94
C MET A 203 -6.76 52.41 -5.47
N LYS A 204 -6.13 53.59 -5.38
CA LYS A 204 -4.70 53.75 -5.71
C LYS A 204 -3.80 52.85 -4.86
N LYS A 205 -4.07 52.73 -3.56
CA LYS A 205 -3.32 51.84 -2.67
C LYS A 205 -3.49 50.38 -3.08
N MET A 206 -4.71 49.95 -3.40
CA MET A 206 -5.00 48.59 -3.89
C MET A 206 -4.34 48.30 -5.24
N MET A 207 -4.42 49.23 -6.19
CA MET A 207 -3.70 49.13 -7.46
C MET A 207 -2.19 49.07 -7.25
N GLY A 208 -1.64 49.83 -6.29
CA GLY A 208 -0.23 49.78 -5.91
C GLY A 208 0.19 48.41 -5.37
N VAL A 209 -0.64 47.78 -4.53
CA VAL A 209 -0.42 46.40 -4.05
C VAL A 209 -0.46 45.42 -5.22
N ALA A 210 -1.46 45.51 -6.09
CA ALA A 210 -1.60 44.64 -7.26
C ALA A 210 -0.38 44.75 -8.19
N VAL A 211 0.06 45.98 -8.51
CA VAL A 211 1.25 46.23 -9.33
C VAL A 211 2.51 45.69 -8.65
N THR A 212 2.66 45.86 -7.34
CA THR A 212 3.81 45.36 -6.58
C THR A 212 3.84 43.83 -6.57
N PHE A 213 2.68 43.20 -6.38
CA PHE A 213 2.53 41.75 -6.43
C PHE A 213 2.89 41.20 -7.82
N MET A 214 2.36 41.79 -8.89
CA MET A 214 2.68 41.40 -10.27
C MET A 214 4.18 41.56 -10.58
N LYS A 215 4.82 42.64 -10.12
CA LYS A 215 6.27 42.84 -10.27
C LYS A 215 7.08 41.76 -9.55
N ARG A 216 6.66 41.34 -8.35
CA ARG A 216 7.34 40.27 -7.59
C ARG A 216 7.16 38.91 -8.28
N LEU A 217 5.95 38.59 -8.72
CA LEU A 217 5.68 37.36 -9.47
C LEU A 217 6.51 37.25 -10.75
N SER A 218 6.71 38.36 -11.47
CA SER A 218 7.53 38.37 -12.68
C SER A 218 9.01 38.15 -12.39
N LYS A 219 9.54 38.74 -11.31
CA LYS A 219 10.95 38.59 -10.92
C LYS A 219 11.29 37.19 -10.40
N ASP A 220 10.38 36.56 -9.67
CA ASP A 220 10.59 35.18 -9.18
C ASP A 220 10.62 34.14 -10.31
N LYS A 221 9.98 34.43 -11.46
CA LYS A 221 10.07 33.59 -12.66
C LYS A 221 11.40 33.72 -13.39
N GLU A 222 12.07 34.86 -13.31
CA GLU A 222 13.40 35.09 -13.93
C GLU A 222 14.56 34.47 -13.12
N ILE A 223 14.38 34.22 -11.82
CA ILE A 223 15.42 33.64 -10.95
C ILE A 223 15.42 32.09 -10.97
N LYS A 224 14.36 31.48 -11.52
CA LYS A 224 14.18 30.01 -11.60
C LYS A 224 14.32 29.43 -13.02
N GLN A 225 14.83 30.21 -13.97
CA GLN A 225 15.35 29.73 -15.26
C GLN A 225 16.88 29.72 -15.22
#